data_AF-A0A7W4GIQ2-F1
#
_entry.id   AF-A0A7W4GIQ2-F1
#
_cell.length_a   1.000
_cell.length_b   1.000
_cell.length_c   1.000
_cell.angle_alpha   90.00
_cell.angle_beta   90.00
_cell.angle_gamma   90.00
#
_symmetry.space_group_name_H-M   'P 1'
#
loop_
_entity.id
_entity.type
_entity.pdbx_description
1 polymer ?
#
loop_
_entity_poly.entity_id
_entity_poly.type
_entity_poly.pdbx_seq_one_letter_code
_entity_poly.pdbx_strand_id
1 'polypeptide(L)'
;MHKNTISQEVNELVLDATNVGVWDWRVENDGLVCNERWAEIIGYSLSELMPVDYQTWLDVLHPDDLPRAIKNYDYHCQGQSELCELEVRMKHKSGHYVWVLSTGKAISWDVEGKPTRMI
;
A
#
# COMPACT_ATOMS: atom_id res chain seq x y z
N MET A 1 16.18 23.62 17.28
CA MET A 1 15.86 22.43 16.46
C MET A 1 15.17 21.39 17.33
N HIS A 2 13.85 21.47 17.55
CA HIS A 2 13.09 20.58 18.47
C HIS A 2 11.71 20.19 17.91
N LYS A 3 11.50 20.25 16.58
CA LYS A 3 10.16 20.08 15.98
C LYS A 3 9.81 18.69 15.44
N ASN A 4 10.65 17.65 15.60
CA ASN A 4 10.43 16.37 14.90
C ASN A 4 10.06 15.14 15.75
N THR A 5 10.13 15.16 17.08
CA THR A 5 9.90 13.94 17.88
C THR A 5 8.43 13.69 18.21
N ILE A 6 7.69 14.74 18.62
CA ILE A 6 6.26 14.62 18.97
C ILE A 6 5.43 14.15 17.77
N SER A 7 5.79 14.58 16.54
CA SER A 7 5.06 14.17 15.34
C SER A 7 5.26 12.70 14.99
N GLN A 8 6.43 12.10 15.30
CA GLN A 8 6.67 10.69 15.02
C GLN A 8 5.95 9.79 16.03
N GLU A 9 6.06 10.12 17.33
CA GLU A 9 5.35 9.38 18.38
C GLU A 9 3.84 9.43 18.19
N VAL A 10 3.28 10.60 17.88
CA VAL A 10 1.84 10.73 17.60
C VAL A 10 1.44 9.94 16.35
N ASN A 11 2.26 9.92 15.30
CA ASN A 11 1.97 9.12 14.11
C ASN A 11 1.93 7.62 14.43
N GLU A 12 2.92 7.11 15.15
CA GLU A 12 2.95 5.70 15.57
C GLU A 12 1.73 5.34 16.44
N LEU A 13 1.39 6.20 17.40
CA LEU A 13 0.19 6.02 18.24
C LEU A 13 -1.11 6.03 17.43
N VAL A 14 -1.22 6.89 16.42
CA VAL A 14 -2.41 6.93 15.55
C VAL A 14 -2.50 5.68 14.69
N LEU A 15 -1.38 5.20 14.14
CA LEU A 15 -1.35 3.97 13.35
C LEU A 15 -1.76 2.76 14.19
N ASP A 16 -1.24 2.67 15.42
CA ASP A 16 -1.60 1.62 16.38
C ASP A 16 -3.08 1.71 16.78
N ALA A 17 -3.56 2.90 17.16
CA ALA A 17 -4.94 3.10 17.61
C ALA A 17 -6.00 2.89 16.52
N THR A 18 -5.66 3.15 15.25
CA THR A 18 -6.58 2.97 14.11
C THR A 18 -6.53 1.56 13.52
N ASN A 19 -5.50 0.79 13.86
CA ASN A 19 -5.31 -0.59 13.40
C ASN A 19 -5.31 -0.71 11.86
N VAL A 20 -4.73 0.30 11.19
CA VAL A 20 -4.68 0.43 9.73
C VAL A 20 -3.39 -0.17 9.17
N GLY A 21 -3.53 -0.90 8.06
CA GLY A 21 -2.39 -1.32 7.25
C GLY A 21 -1.82 -0.14 6.48
N VAL A 22 -0.52 0.07 6.56
CA VAL A 22 0.20 1.14 5.85
C VAL A 22 1.12 0.52 4.84
N TRP A 23 1.23 1.16 3.68
CA TRP A 23 2.19 0.81 2.64
C TRP A 23 2.85 2.07 2.06
N ASP A 24 4.07 1.92 1.57
CA ASP A 24 4.85 2.95 0.87
C ASP A 24 5.49 2.30 -0.34
N TRP A 25 4.93 2.60 -1.52
CA TRP A 25 5.36 2.03 -2.77
C TRP A 25 6.25 3.01 -3.52
N ARG A 26 7.50 2.62 -3.73
CA ARG A 26 8.50 3.29 -4.57
C ARG A 26 8.45 2.70 -5.96
N VAL A 27 7.75 3.39 -6.85
CA VAL A 27 7.43 2.94 -8.21
C VAL A 27 8.70 2.71 -9.04
N GLU A 28 9.75 3.50 -8.84
CA GLU A 28 10.97 3.45 -9.65
C GLU A 28 11.77 2.15 -9.51
N ASN A 29 11.64 1.45 -8.37
CA ASN A 29 12.41 0.25 -8.07
C ASN A 29 11.57 -0.91 -7.52
N ASP A 30 10.25 -0.82 -7.70
CA ASP A 30 9.26 -1.78 -7.19
C ASP A 30 9.36 -2.03 -5.67
N GLY A 31 9.98 -1.12 -4.93
CA GLY A 31 10.16 -1.24 -3.49
C GLY A 31 8.84 -0.99 -2.78
N LEU A 32 8.38 -1.95 -1.99
CA LEU A 32 7.17 -1.82 -1.19
C LEU A 32 7.53 -2.01 0.28
N VAL A 33 7.26 -0.98 1.09
CA VAL A 33 7.37 -1.10 2.55
C VAL A 33 5.97 -1.17 3.12
N CYS A 34 5.71 -2.16 3.95
CA CYS A 34 4.44 -2.31 4.66
C CYS A 34 4.67 -2.33 6.18
N ASN A 35 3.66 -1.94 6.97
CA ASN A 35 3.69 -2.18 8.41
C ASN A 35 3.21 -3.60 8.76
N GLU A 36 3.42 -4.02 10.03
CA GLU A 36 2.97 -5.32 10.54
C GLU A 36 1.48 -5.55 10.27
N ARG A 37 0.67 -4.50 10.48
CA ARG A 37 -0.77 -4.57 10.34
C ARG A 37 -1.23 -4.97 8.93
N TRP A 38 -0.55 -4.52 7.89
CA TRP A 38 -0.87 -4.94 6.52
C TRP A 38 -0.66 -6.45 6.33
N ALA A 39 0.41 -7.02 6.88
CA ALA A 39 0.66 -8.46 6.83
C ALA A 39 -0.41 -9.24 7.62
N GLU A 40 -0.81 -8.73 8.79
CA GLU A 40 -1.84 -9.35 9.62
C GLU A 40 -3.21 -9.41 8.91
N ILE A 41 -3.57 -8.40 8.12
CA ILE A 41 -4.82 -8.36 7.33
C ILE A 41 -4.92 -9.60 6.42
N ILE A 42 -3.80 -10.06 5.87
CA ILE A 42 -3.71 -11.25 5.02
C ILE A 42 -3.22 -12.50 5.78
N GLY A 43 -3.13 -12.44 7.11
CA GLY A 43 -2.87 -13.58 7.98
C GLY A 43 -1.40 -13.98 8.13
N TYR A 44 -0.47 -13.09 7.76
CA TYR A 44 0.97 -13.29 7.90
C TYR A 44 1.53 -12.39 9.00
N SER A 45 2.72 -12.70 9.51
CA SER A 45 3.57 -11.66 10.10
C SER A 45 4.39 -10.97 9.00
N LEU A 46 4.80 -9.72 9.22
CA LEU A 46 5.61 -9.00 8.22
C LEU A 46 6.92 -9.74 7.95
N SER A 47 7.53 -10.32 8.99
CA SER A 47 8.74 -11.12 8.88
C SER A 47 8.61 -12.35 7.97
N GLU A 48 7.42 -12.94 7.84
CA GLU A 48 7.16 -14.06 6.92
C GLU A 48 7.09 -13.63 5.46
N LEU A 49 6.76 -12.36 5.21
CA LEU A 49 6.64 -11.79 3.87
C LEU A 49 7.92 -11.09 3.41
N MET A 50 8.93 -10.94 4.27
CA MET A 50 10.16 -10.25 3.90
C MET A 50 11.02 -11.09 2.93
N PRO A 51 11.60 -10.47 1.88
CA PRO A 51 11.47 -9.06 1.51
C PRO A 51 10.09 -8.75 0.89
N VAL A 52 9.48 -7.64 1.31
CA VAL A 52 8.25 -7.14 0.70
C VAL A 52 8.61 -6.23 -0.47
N ASP A 53 7.94 -6.45 -1.60
CA ASP A 53 8.05 -5.68 -2.83
C ASP A 53 6.70 -5.67 -3.57
N TYR A 54 6.65 -5.03 -4.74
CA TYR A 54 5.45 -5.03 -5.56
C TYR A 54 5.00 -6.45 -5.96
N GLN A 55 5.94 -7.37 -6.19
CA GLN A 55 5.61 -8.76 -6.53
C GLN A 55 4.91 -9.48 -5.37
N THR A 56 5.32 -9.21 -4.13
CA THR A 56 4.67 -9.72 -2.92
C THR A 56 3.20 -9.34 -2.88
N TRP A 57 2.86 -8.09 -3.25
CA TRP A 57 1.48 -7.64 -3.36
C TRP A 57 0.73 -8.34 -4.50
N LEU A 58 1.37 -8.50 -5.66
CA LEU A 58 0.79 -9.23 -6.80
C LEU A 58 0.48 -10.69 -6.47
N ASP A 59 1.35 -11.37 -5.73
CA ASP A 59 1.22 -12.80 -5.40
C ASP A 59 0.01 -13.09 -4.50
N VAL A 60 -0.36 -12.12 -3.67
CA VAL A 60 -1.55 -12.21 -2.81
C VAL A 60 -2.78 -11.56 -3.46
N LEU A 61 -2.66 -10.75 -4.50
CA LEU A 61 -3.81 -10.17 -5.19
C LEU A 61 -4.59 -11.25 -5.95
N HIS A 62 -5.93 -11.18 -5.91
CA HIS A 62 -6.74 -12.01 -6.78
C HIS A 62 -6.52 -11.62 -8.26
N PRO A 63 -6.23 -12.57 -9.16
CA PRO A 63 -5.86 -12.26 -10.55
C PRO A 63 -6.92 -11.44 -11.31
N ASP A 64 -8.21 -11.73 -11.10
CA ASP A 64 -9.31 -10.97 -11.72
C ASP A 64 -9.38 -9.50 -11.29
N ASP A 65 -8.78 -9.14 -10.15
CA ASP A 65 -8.83 -7.76 -9.64
C ASP A 65 -7.67 -6.91 -10.17
N LEU A 66 -6.60 -7.52 -10.72
CA LEU A 66 -5.43 -6.82 -11.25
C LEU A 66 -5.76 -5.81 -12.36
N PRO A 67 -6.59 -6.13 -13.38
CA PRO A 67 -6.93 -5.15 -14.42
C PRO A 67 -7.64 -3.92 -13.86
N ARG A 68 -8.48 -4.09 -12.84
CA ARG A 68 -9.16 -2.98 -12.16
C ARG A 68 -8.18 -2.15 -11.33
N ALA A 69 -7.24 -2.79 -10.65
CA ALA A 69 -6.20 -2.12 -9.88
C ALA A 69 -5.35 -1.20 -10.77
N ILE A 70 -4.86 -1.73 -11.91
CA ILE A 70 -4.07 -0.97 -12.89
C ILE A 70 -4.88 0.21 -13.43
N LYS A 71 -6.13 -0.01 -13.83
CA LYS A 71 -7.00 1.07 -14.33
C LYS A 71 -7.20 2.18 -13.31
N ASN A 72 -7.35 1.83 -12.03
CA ASN A 72 -7.52 2.81 -10.95
C ASN A 72 -6.25 3.61 -10.71
N TYR A 73 -5.11 2.93 -10.67
CA TYR A 73 -3.80 3.57 -10.63
C TYR A 73 -3.64 4.56 -11.78
N ASP A 74 -3.89 4.15 -13.03
CA ASP A 74 -3.76 5.02 -14.20
C ASP A 74 -4.70 6.24 -14.13
N TYR A 75 -5.94 6.05 -13.69
CA TYR A 75 -6.93 7.11 -13.52
C TYR A 75 -6.45 8.15 -12.50
N HIS A 76 -5.89 7.70 -11.36
CA HIS A 76 -5.30 8.58 -10.36
C HIS A 76 -4.06 9.31 -10.90
N CYS A 77 -3.17 8.61 -11.60
CA CYS A 77 -1.95 9.19 -12.18
C CYS A 77 -2.25 10.30 -13.20
N GLN A 78 -3.37 10.19 -13.91
CA GLN A 78 -3.86 11.20 -14.85
C GLN A 78 -4.55 12.39 -14.15
N GLY A 79 -4.55 12.44 -12.82
CA GLY A 79 -5.19 13.49 -12.03
C GLY A 79 -6.72 13.44 -12.08
N GLN A 80 -7.30 12.32 -12.48
CA GLN A 80 -8.76 12.17 -12.61
C GLN A 80 -9.42 11.80 -11.27
N SER A 81 -8.63 11.43 -10.25
CA SER A 81 -9.05 11.27 -8.87
C SER A 81 -8.03 11.86 -7.89
N GLU A 82 -8.52 12.33 -6.74
CA GLU A 82 -7.64 12.79 -5.65
C GLU A 82 -6.92 11.63 -4.95
N LEU A 83 -7.58 10.46 -4.88
CA LEU A 83 -7.09 9.23 -4.26
C LEU A 83 -7.20 8.07 -5.24
N CYS A 84 -6.28 7.13 -5.15
CA CYS A 84 -6.36 5.80 -5.74
C CYS A 84 -7.03 4.87 -4.72
N GLU A 85 -8.35 4.77 -4.76
CA GLU A 85 -9.15 3.96 -3.82
C GLU A 85 -9.65 2.69 -4.48
N LEU A 86 -9.22 1.54 -3.96
CA LEU A 86 -9.37 0.24 -4.58
C LEU A 86 -9.83 -0.80 -3.55
N GLU A 87 -11.00 -1.38 -3.76
CA GLU A 87 -11.44 -2.56 -3.01
C GLU A 87 -11.07 -3.84 -3.78
N VAL A 88 -10.19 -4.68 -3.21
CA VAL A 88 -9.63 -5.88 -3.85
C VAL A 88 -9.72 -7.10 -2.95
N ARG A 89 -9.73 -8.27 -3.58
CA ARG A 89 -9.55 -9.55 -2.88
C ARG A 89 -8.06 -9.85 -2.75
N MET A 90 -7.62 -10.11 -1.53
CA MET A 90 -6.27 -10.57 -1.24
C MET A 90 -6.31 -11.97 -0.62
N LYS A 91 -5.38 -12.83 -1.04
CA LYS A 91 -5.27 -14.23 -0.64
C LYS A 91 -4.68 -14.28 0.76
N HIS A 92 -5.49 -14.74 1.70
CA HIS A 92 -5.08 -14.99 3.06
C HIS A 92 -4.13 -16.20 3.12
N LYS A 93 -3.24 -16.23 4.11
CA LYS A 93 -2.31 -17.35 4.37
C LYS A 93 -3.00 -18.73 4.43
N SER A 94 -4.24 -18.75 4.90
CA SER A 94 -5.07 -19.97 4.99
C SER A 94 -5.75 -20.37 3.67
N GLY A 95 -5.44 -19.69 2.56
CA GLY A 95 -5.88 -20.03 1.20
C GLY A 95 -7.23 -19.46 0.75
N HIS A 96 -8.00 -18.82 1.64
CA HIS A 96 -9.22 -18.09 1.27
C HIS A 96 -8.89 -16.64 0.87
N TYR A 97 -9.86 -15.92 0.32
CA TYR A 97 -9.71 -14.49 0.00
C TYR A 97 -10.41 -13.61 1.04
N VAL A 98 -9.79 -12.48 1.35
CA VAL A 98 -10.36 -11.40 2.18
C VAL A 98 -10.50 -10.14 1.34
N TRP A 99 -11.52 -9.34 1.62
CA TRP A 99 -11.71 -8.03 0.99
C TRP A 99 -10.88 -6.99 1.72
N VAL A 100 -10.11 -6.22 0.96
CA VAL A 100 -9.23 -5.16 1.45
C VAL A 100 -9.54 -3.90 0.68
N LEU A 101 -9.88 -2.83 1.42
CA LEU A 101 -9.91 -1.48 0.89
C LEU A 101 -8.49 -0.91 1.00
N SER A 102 -7.86 -0.67 -0.15
CA SER A 102 -6.58 0.03 -0.25
C SER A 102 -6.85 1.44 -0.77
N THR A 103 -6.41 2.44 -0.02
CA THR A 103 -6.47 3.84 -0.42
C THR A 103 -5.05 4.36 -0.49
N GLY A 104 -4.70 4.98 -1.62
CA GLY A 104 -3.38 5.55 -1.81
C GLY A 104 -3.41 6.90 -2.51
N LYS A 105 -2.27 7.59 -2.47
CA LYS A 105 -2.04 8.87 -3.13
C LYS A 105 -0.60 8.96 -3.64
N ALA A 106 -0.44 9.37 -4.89
CA ALA A 106 0.87 9.76 -5.41
C ALA A 106 1.34 11.03 -4.69
N ILE A 107 2.58 10.99 -4.21
CA ILE A 107 3.19 12.10 -3.43
C ILE A 107 4.46 12.66 -4.08
N SER A 108 4.99 11.99 -5.09
CA SER A 108 6.10 12.48 -5.90
C SER A 108 6.00 11.97 -7.34
N TRP A 109 6.53 12.76 -8.27
CA TRP A 109 6.52 12.49 -9.71
C TRP A 109 7.90 12.78 -10.31
N ASP A 110 8.22 12.10 -11.41
CA ASP A 110 9.40 12.37 -12.21
C ASP A 110 9.19 13.54 -13.20
N VAL A 111 10.21 13.84 -14.00
CA VAL A 111 10.17 14.91 -15.01
C VAL A 111 9.23 14.62 -16.19
N GLU A 112 8.84 13.35 -16.39
CA GLU A 112 7.89 12.91 -17.42
C GLU A 112 6.44 12.88 -16.89
N GLY A 113 6.24 13.20 -15.61
CA GLY A 113 4.93 13.21 -14.96
C GLY A 113 4.46 11.84 -14.47
N LYS A 114 5.34 10.84 -14.38
CA LYS A 114 5.02 9.53 -13.80
C LYS A 114 5.22 9.55 -12.29
N PRO A 115 4.33 8.95 -11.48
CA PRO A 115 4.56 8.87 -10.05
C PRO A 115 5.80 8.06 -9.71
N THR A 116 6.58 8.54 -8.75
CA THR A 116 7.77 7.84 -8.23
C THR A 116 7.54 7.25 -6.85
N ARG A 117 6.53 7.74 -6.12
CA ARG A 117 6.16 7.24 -4.80
C ARG A 117 4.66 7.40 -4.51
N MET A 118 4.08 6.38 -3.92
CA MET A 118 2.70 6.36 -3.43
C MET A 118 2.65 5.88 -1.98
N ILE A 119 1.72 6.44 -1.20
CA ILE A 119 1.41 6.05 0.19
C ILE A 119 -0.10 5.94 0.40
#